data_AF-A0AAU7U4K1-F1
#
_entry.id   AF-A0AAU7U4K1-F1
#
_cell.length_a   1.000
_cell.length_b   1.000
_cell.length_c   1.000
_cell.angle_alpha   90.00
_cell.angle_beta   90.00
_cell.angle_gamma   90.00
#
_symmetry.space_group_name_H-M   'P 1'
#
loop_
_entity.id
_entity.type
_entity.pdbx_description
1 polymer ?
#
loop_
_entity_poly.entity_id
_entity_poly.type
_entity_poly.pdbx_seq_one_letter_code
_entity_poly.pdbx_strand_id
1 'polypeptide(L)'
;MSESFDKLASASHLFLYQASAKFDAGVADLNTQLTAALEALAKNPSDPKLLSEYQSLFSDYTLYRNAQSGAVKAYKDVSSAIISNFR
;
A
#
# COMPACT_ATOMS: atom_id res chain seq x y z
N MET A 1 32.00 -7.13 -12.67
CA MET A 1 31.63 -6.13 -11.63
C MET A 1 30.35 -5.38 -12.01
N SER A 2 30.17 -4.92 -13.25
CA SER A 2 28.92 -4.27 -13.70
C SER A 2 27.70 -5.22 -13.74
N GLU A 3 27.85 -6.46 -14.20
CA GLU A 3 26.73 -7.44 -14.24
C GLU A 3 26.15 -7.80 -12.87
N SER A 4 26.98 -7.88 -11.82
CA SER A 4 26.50 -8.15 -10.46
C SER A 4 25.69 -6.98 -9.89
N PHE A 5 26.01 -5.76 -10.31
CA PHE A 5 25.34 -4.55 -9.89
C PHE A 5 23.94 -4.43 -10.52
N ASP A 6 23.84 -4.70 -11.82
CA ASP A 6 22.56 -4.73 -12.54
C ASP A 6 21.63 -5.82 -12.01
N LYS A 7 22.16 -6.99 -11.63
CA LYS A 7 21.36 -8.05 -10.99
C LYS A 7 20.79 -7.63 -9.65
N LEU A 8 21.55 -6.92 -8.81
CA LEU A 8 21.08 -6.45 -7.50
C LEU A 8 20.03 -5.33 -7.63
N ALA A 9 20.23 -4.40 -8.56
CA ALA A 9 19.26 -3.34 -8.85
C ALA A 9 17.94 -3.93 -9.40
N SER A 10 18.03 -4.88 -10.33
CA SER A 10 16.89 -5.61 -10.88
C SER A 10 16.13 -6.40 -9.81
N ALA A 11 16.84 -7.16 -8.96
CA ALA A 11 16.23 -7.94 -7.88
C ALA A 11 15.50 -7.04 -6.85
N SER A 12 16.11 -5.90 -6.49
CA SER A 12 15.50 -4.93 -5.56
C SER A 12 14.25 -4.30 -6.16
N HIS A 13 14.26 -3.97 -7.46
CA HIS A 13 13.09 -3.45 -8.15
C HIS A 13 11.95 -4.47 -8.23
N LEU A 14 12.27 -5.74 -8.53
CA LEU A 14 11.30 -6.83 -8.56
C LEU A 14 10.68 -7.07 -7.17
N PHE A 15 11.49 -7.04 -6.12
CA PHE A 15 11.02 -7.17 -4.75
C PHE A 15 10.07 -6.01 -4.36
N LEU A 16 10.44 -4.77 -4.66
CA LEU A 16 9.59 -3.60 -4.42
C LEU A 16 8.26 -3.69 -5.17
N TYR A 17 8.29 -4.13 -6.43
CA TYR A 17 7.10 -4.35 -7.24
C TYR A 17 6.18 -5.42 -6.62
N GLN A 18 6.74 -6.56 -6.21
CA GLN A 18 5.96 -7.62 -5.57
C GLN A 18 5.39 -7.21 -4.21
N ALA A 19 6.15 -6.46 -3.41
CA ALA A 19 5.67 -5.89 -2.15
C ALA A 19 4.50 -4.92 -2.42
N SER A 20 4.66 -3.99 -3.36
CA SER A 20 3.58 -3.07 -3.76
C SER A 20 2.34 -3.81 -4.24
N ALA A 21 2.49 -4.81 -5.10
CA ALA A 21 1.38 -5.58 -5.65
C ALA A 21 0.55 -6.31 -4.58
N LYS A 22 1.19 -6.80 -3.51
CA LYS A 22 0.49 -7.40 -2.37
C LYS A 22 -0.30 -6.36 -1.57
N PHE A 23 0.24 -5.17 -1.38
CA PHE A 23 -0.50 -4.06 -0.78
C PHE A 23 -1.67 -3.62 -1.66
N ASP A 24 -1.48 -3.55 -2.98
CA ASP A 24 -2.52 -3.14 -3.92
C ASP A 24 -3.73 -4.09 -3.89
N ALA A 25 -3.51 -5.39 -3.73
CA ALA A 25 -4.60 -6.37 -3.56
C ALA A 25 -5.41 -6.12 -2.27
N GLY A 26 -4.75 -5.86 -1.14
CA GLY A 26 -5.43 -5.56 0.13
C GLY A 26 -6.17 -4.21 0.10
N VAL A 27 -5.59 -3.22 -0.57
CA VAL A 27 -6.22 -1.91 -0.78
C VAL A 27 -7.43 -2.02 -1.71
N ALA A 28 -7.39 -2.86 -2.75
CA ALA A 28 -8.51 -3.05 -3.67
C ALA A 28 -9.75 -3.59 -2.96
N ASP A 29 -9.57 -4.52 -2.01
CA ASP A 29 -10.64 -5.04 -1.17
C ASP A 29 -11.22 -3.95 -0.24
N LEU A 30 -10.35 -3.25 0.50
CA LEU A 30 -10.75 -2.11 1.35
C LEU A 30 -11.48 -1.02 0.57
N ASN A 31 -11.03 -0.72 -0.65
CA ASN A 31 -11.66 0.29 -1.51
C ASN A 31 -13.04 -0.17 -2.00
N THR A 32 -13.20 -1.46 -2.27
CA THR A 32 -14.49 -2.06 -2.62
C THR A 32 -15.47 -1.96 -1.45
N GLN A 33 -15.03 -2.31 -0.24
CA GLN A 33 -15.82 -2.18 0.99
C GLN A 33 -16.18 -0.71 1.29
N LEU A 34 -15.22 0.20 1.15
CA LEU A 34 -15.44 1.64 1.33
C LEU A 34 -16.48 2.19 0.34
N THR A 35 -16.38 1.78 -0.93
CA THR A 35 -17.33 2.19 -1.98
C THR A 35 -18.73 1.64 -1.70
N ALA A 36 -18.85 0.37 -1.31
CA ALA A 36 -20.13 -0.22 -0.93
C ALA A 36 -20.75 0.47 0.30
N ALA A 37 -19.95 0.79 1.32
CA ALA A 37 -20.40 1.53 2.50
C ALA A 37 -20.83 2.95 2.13
N LEU A 38 -20.12 3.62 1.22
CA LEU A 38 -20.48 4.95 0.72
C LEU A 38 -21.79 4.91 -0.07
N GLU A 39 -22.01 3.91 -0.92
CA GLU A 39 -23.26 3.73 -1.66
C GLU A 39 -24.45 3.44 -0.72
N ALA A 40 -24.24 2.63 0.32
CA ALA A 40 -25.26 2.37 1.34
C ALA A 40 -25.59 3.66 2.10
N LEU A 41 -24.56 4.40 2.52
CA LEU A 41 -24.70 5.68 3.20
C LEU A 41 -25.39 6.73 2.32
N ALA A 42 -25.10 6.78 1.02
CA ALA A 42 -25.73 7.71 0.09
C ALA A 42 -27.25 7.46 -0.04
N LYS A 43 -27.69 6.20 0.10
CA LYS A 43 -29.12 5.83 0.10
C LYS A 43 -29.82 6.17 1.40
N ASN A 44 -29.10 6.22 2.53
CA ASN A 44 -29.63 6.61 3.83
C ASN A 44 -28.59 7.41 4.66
N PRO A 45 -28.39 8.71 4.35
CA PRO A 45 -27.31 9.50 4.95
C PRO A 45 -27.49 9.76 6.45
N SER A 46 -28.70 9.54 6.96
CA SER A 46 -29.06 9.77 8.35
C SER A 46 -28.85 8.56 9.24
N ASP A 47 -28.44 7.41 8.70
CA ASP A 47 -28.20 6.19 9.47
C ASP A 47 -26.84 6.24 10.19
N PRO A 48 -26.82 6.36 11.54
CA PRO A 48 -25.58 6.43 12.30
C PRO A 48 -24.75 5.14 12.23
N LYS A 49 -25.35 3.98 11.94
CA LYS A 49 -24.58 2.74 11.71
C LYS A 49 -23.78 2.82 10.42
N LEU A 50 -24.41 3.24 9.32
CA LEU A 50 -23.74 3.37 8.02
C LEU A 50 -22.62 4.43 8.07
N LEU A 51 -22.84 5.52 8.81
CA LEU A 51 -21.80 6.52 9.05
C LEU A 51 -20.62 5.93 9.83
N SER A 52 -20.89 5.23 10.93
CA SER A 52 -19.86 4.59 11.75
C SER A 52 -19.03 3.59 10.93
N GLU A 53 -19.70 2.78 10.12
CA GLU A 53 -19.06 1.75 9.29
C GLU A 53 -18.18 2.38 8.20
N TYR A 54 -18.69 3.39 7.49
CA TYR A 54 -17.90 4.16 6.53
C TYR A 54 -16.68 4.83 7.18
N GLN A 55 -16.83 5.43 8.37
CA GLN A 55 -15.73 6.09 9.08
C GLN A 55 -14.65 5.09 9.55
N SER A 56 -15.05 3.89 9.99
CA SER A 56 -14.12 2.81 10.34
C SER A 56 -13.33 2.37 9.12
N LEU A 57 -14.02 2.03 8.03
CA LEU A 57 -13.39 1.59 6.78
C LEU A 57 -12.47 2.66 6.17
N PHE A 58 -12.84 3.93 6.27
CA PHE A 58 -12.01 5.05 5.82
C PHE A 58 -10.71 5.18 6.64
N SER A 59 -10.81 5.01 7.96
CA SER A 59 -9.66 5.03 8.86
C SER A 59 -8.70 3.90 8.54
N ASP A 60 -9.24 2.69 8.32
CA ASP A 60 -8.46 1.50 7.94
C ASP A 60 -7.80 1.68 6.56
N TYR A 61 -8.54 2.18 5.57
CA TYR A 61 -8.00 2.50 4.25
C TYR A 61 -6.82 3.48 4.33
N THR A 62 -6.97 4.53 5.13
CA THR A 62 -5.93 5.55 5.35
C THR A 62 -4.69 4.94 6.01
N LEU A 63 -4.88 4.12 7.05
CA LEU A 63 -3.79 3.41 7.73
C LEU A 63 -3.04 2.49 6.75
N TYR A 64 -3.77 1.75 5.92
CA TYR A 64 -3.19 0.79 4.98
C TYR A 64 -2.35 1.49 3.89
N ARG A 65 -2.83 2.62 3.36
CA ARG A 65 -2.07 3.44 2.39
C ARG A 65 -0.80 4.03 3.01
N ASN A 66 -0.89 4.52 4.25
CA ASN A 66 0.27 5.01 4.97
C ASN A 66 1.30 3.89 5.20
N ALA A 67 0.84 2.70 5.62
CA ALA A 67 1.70 1.54 5.80
C ALA A 67 2.36 1.08 4.49
N GLN A 68 1.63 1.07 3.37
CA GLN A 68 2.17 0.75 2.04
C GLN A 68 3.32 1.69 1.68
N SER A 69 3.10 3.01 1.77
CA SER A 69 4.15 3.99 1.45
C SER A 69 5.36 3.89 2.38
N GLY A 70 5.15 3.63 3.67
CA GLY A 70 6.20 3.40 4.66
C GLY A 70 7.04 2.17 4.35
N ALA A 71 6.41 1.05 3.99
CA ALA A 71 7.09 -0.19 3.63
C ALA A 71 7.92 -0.03 2.35
N VAL A 72 7.34 0.55 1.29
CA VAL A 72 8.04 0.83 0.02
C VAL A 72 9.25 1.72 0.24
N LYS A 73 9.12 2.75 1.08
CA LYS A 73 10.24 3.62 1.45
C LYS A 73 11.34 2.86 2.18
N ALA A 74 11.01 2.07 3.20
CA ALA A 74 12.01 1.30 3.96
C ALA A 74 12.81 0.37 3.05
N TYR A 75 12.16 -0.32 2.12
CA TYR A 75 12.85 -1.18 1.16
C TYR A 75 13.73 -0.41 0.17
N LYS A 76 13.28 0.76 -0.29
CA LYS A 76 14.09 1.65 -1.13
C LYS A 76 15.34 2.12 -0.38
N ASP A 77 15.20 2.47 0.89
CA ASP A 77 16.31 2.94 1.74
C ASP A 77 17.33 1.83 1.98
N VAL A 78 16.88 0.59 2.29
CA VAL A 78 17.74 -0.60 2.39
C VAL A 78 18.47 -0.88 1.08
N SER A 79 17.76 -0.84 -0.05
CA SER A 79 18.37 -1.07 -1.38
C SER A 79 19.43 -0.02 -1.70
N SER A 80 19.15 1.25 -1.38
CA SER A 80 20.08 2.35 -1.59
C SER A 80 21.32 2.24 -0.68
N ALA A 81 21.13 1.81 0.58
CA ALA A 81 22.22 1.57 1.50
C ALA A 81 23.13 0.42 1.03
N ILE A 82 22.55 -0.70 0.55
CA ILE A 82 23.31 -1.79 -0.06
C ILE A 82 24.15 -1.25 -1.22
N ILE A 83 23.51 -0.60 -2.20
CA ILE A 83 24.18 -0.02 -3.38
C ILE A 83 25.34 0.91 -2.97
N SER A 84 25.12 1.77 -1.97
CA SER A 84 26.14 2.70 -1.49
C SER A 84 27.34 2.02 -0.85
N ASN A 85 27.16 0.87 -0.18
CA ASN A 85 28.26 0.14 0.45
C ASN A 85 29.10 -0.67 -0.55
N PHE A 86 28.56 -0.97 -1.73
CA PHE A 86 29.27 -1.67 -2.81
C PHE A 86 29.83 -0.72 -3.89
N ARG A 87 29.76 0.59 -3.65
CA ARG A 87 30.22 1.64 -4.56
C ARG A 87 31.69 2.00 -4.37
#